data_AF-A0A6N1YEP7-F1
#
_entry.id   AF-A0A6N1YEP7-F1
#
_cell.length_a   1.000
_cell.length_b   1.000
_cell.length_c   1.000
_cell.angle_alpha   90.00
_cell.angle_beta   90.00
_cell.angle_gamma   90.00
#
_symmetry.space_group_name_H-M   'P 1'
#
loop_
_entity.id
_entity.type
_entity.pdbx_description
1 polymer ?
#
loop_
_entity_poly.entity_id
_entity_poly.type
_entity_poly.pdbx_seq_one_letter_code
_entity_poly.pdbx_strand_id
1 'polypeptide(L)'
;MLRFLFLIVLLVLGHEQVSANPRYSDPDGCLSCHAYEGLSFIDEQGVLRSATIDSSHYASSLHGSVPCKDCHREVINYPHKVENTEVDCSESCHVEEPSEGVKYTHDPIHKEMDKSVHSGGWYKGLTGGNRLEEIETEQDPSCRRCHSNTLYIPEAQLEKFKEDFDHAETECGNCHQGKAWMGQFGGHILRRLIGRRWNNQENNQMCIDCHGDHEKMRDVKQEDPETLEEHPPSDRFVYSTDTYAKTLHGRLIADDSAYGASCIDCHAPLAWKHDIRSYTDSESASHPDNLPETCGQSDCHGYTKKPGNEGFTLTDMHNLTLVNLADFKQPLEEESLRGSAWFWSIWPLLLFGVIFIVGSFIWWLLYRNTKKIIPIVGGDRFERVMVGRKGKAGRKKAVVKKPAVKRDAKPKSEVKETKAAVKPDSSEPIVEKDKPVMPDKAETDISKVDNDTNNKGA
;
A
#
# COMPACT_ATOMS: atom_id res chain seq x y z
N MET A 1 55.70 -48.32 -29.91
CA MET A 1 55.40 -47.69 -28.61
C MET A 1 55.68 -46.19 -28.60
N LEU A 2 56.84 -45.71 -29.10
CA LEU A 2 57.19 -44.28 -29.08
C LEU A 2 56.20 -43.35 -29.84
N ARG A 3 55.62 -43.81 -30.97
CA ARG A 3 54.60 -43.06 -31.73
C ARG A 3 53.24 -42.98 -31.03
N PHE A 4 52.90 -43.96 -30.21
CA PHE A 4 51.66 -43.98 -29.43
C PHE A 4 51.78 -43.07 -28.21
N LEU A 5 52.97 -43.01 -27.60
CA LEU A 5 53.29 -42.06 -26.53
C LEU A 5 53.25 -40.61 -27.02
N PHE A 6 53.72 -40.33 -28.24
CA PHE A 6 53.68 -38.99 -28.81
C PHE A 6 52.25 -38.50 -29.12
N LEU A 7 51.36 -39.40 -29.57
CA LEU A 7 49.95 -39.11 -29.80
C LEU A 7 49.18 -38.85 -28.50
N ILE A 8 49.48 -39.58 -27.43
CA ILE A 8 48.89 -39.34 -26.10
C ILE A 8 49.40 -38.02 -25.52
N VAL A 9 50.68 -37.69 -25.69
CA VAL A 9 51.23 -36.40 -25.23
C VAL A 9 50.63 -35.23 -26.02
N LEU A 10 50.37 -35.37 -27.33
CA LEU A 10 49.66 -34.37 -28.13
C LEU A 10 48.17 -34.24 -27.77
N LEU A 11 47.51 -35.34 -27.39
CA LEU A 11 46.11 -35.32 -26.91
C LEU A 11 45.97 -34.74 -25.49
N VAL A 12 46.99 -34.89 -24.65
CA VAL A 12 47.03 -34.32 -23.29
C VAL A 12 47.46 -32.85 -23.31
N LEU A 13 48.36 -32.45 -24.21
CA LEU A 13 48.78 -31.05 -24.40
C LEU A 13 47.80 -30.21 -25.25
N GLY A 14 46.90 -30.85 -26.00
CA GLY A 14 45.81 -30.19 -26.73
C GLY A 14 44.58 -29.87 -25.87
N HIS A 15 44.59 -30.29 -24.60
CA HIS A 15 43.52 -30.04 -23.63
C HIS A 15 43.86 -28.90 -22.65
N GLU A 16 44.67 -27.93 -23.09
CA GLU A 16 44.56 -26.57 -22.58
C GLU A 16 43.20 -26.04 -23.07
N GLN A 17 42.13 -26.40 -22.36
CA GLN A 17 40.95 -25.58 -22.38
C GLN A 17 41.44 -24.22 -21.92
N VAL A 18 41.59 -23.30 -22.88
CA VAL A 18 41.50 -21.87 -22.64
C VAL A 18 40.08 -21.67 -22.13
N SER A 19 39.86 -22.01 -20.86
CA SER A 19 38.82 -21.41 -20.07
C SER A 19 39.22 -19.95 -20.04
N ALA A 20 38.72 -19.18 -21.02
CA ALA A 20 38.61 -17.76 -20.85
C ALA A 20 37.86 -17.61 -19.53
N ASN A 21 38.60 -17.26 -18.48
CA ASN A 21 38.01 -16.90 -17.20
C ASN A 21 36.88 -15.93 -17.53
N PRO A 22 35.68 -16.06 -16.91
CA PRO A 22 34.62 -15.10 -17.14
C PRO A 22 35.24 -13.75 -16.89
N ARG A 23 35.41 -12.94 -17.94
CA ARG A 23 35.88 -11.57 -17.80
C ARG A 23 34.70 -10.83 -17.22
N TYR A 24 34.48 -10.99 -15.92
CA TYR A 24 33.97 -9.88 -15.14
C TYR A 24 35.05 -8.82 -15.29
N SER A 25 34.82 -7.88 -16.20
CA SER A 25 35.74 -6.79 -16.39
C SER A 25 35.68 -5.98 -15.10
N ASP A 26 36.65 -6.18 -14.22
CA ASP A 26 37.02 -5.26 -13.15
C ASP A 26 38.22 -4.44 -13.65
N PRO A 27 38.05 -3.58 -14.69
CA PRO A 27 39.16 -2.83 -15.25
C PRO A 27 39.79 -1.90 -14.21
N ASP A 28 39.01 -1.52 -13.19
CA ASP A 28 39.41 -0.62 -12.11
C ASP A 28 40.09 -1.35 -10.94
N GLY A 29 40.02 -2.68 -10.89
CA GLY A 29 40.61 -3.50 -9.83
C GLY A 29 39.86 -3.44 -8.49
N CYS A 30 38.65 -2.87 -8.44
CA CYS A 30 37.89 -2.67 -7.22
C CYS A 30 37.46 -4.00 -6.57
N LEU A 31 37.02 -4.97 -7.39
CA LEU A 31 36.56 -6.27 -6.92
C LEU A 31 37.71 -7.13 -6.35
N SER A 32 38.97 -6.78 -6.62
CA SER A 32 40.12 -7.43 -5.99
C SER A 32 40.11 -7.33 -4.46
N CYS A 33 39.46 -6.31 -3.90
CA CYS A 33 39.22 -6.17 -2.47
C CYS A 33 37.73 -6.27 -2.13
N HIS A 34 36.86 -5.64 -2.91
CA HIS A 34 35.43 -5.59 -2.58
C HIS A 34 34.70 -6.93 -2.77
N ALA A 35 35.25 -7.91 -3.49
CA ALA A 35 34.63 -9.22 -3.62
C ALA A 35 34.78 -10.13 -2.38
N TYR A 36 35.59 -9.74 -1.37
CA TYR A 36 35.77 -10.56 -0.18
C TYR A 36 34.54 -10.54 0.72
N GLU A 37 33.98 -11.73 0.97
CA GLU A 37 32.91 -11.90 1.95
C GLU A 37 33.35 -11.42 3.34
N GLY A 38 32.47 -10.63 3.97
CA GLY A 38 32.71 -10.13 5.32
C GLY A 38 33.66 -8.92 5.37
N LEU A 39 34.05 -8.34 4.23
CA LEU A 39 34.74 -7.05 4.21
C LEU A 39 33.82 -6.00 4.84
N SER A 40 34.08 -5.68 6.10
CA SER A 40 33.26 -4.80 6.92
C SER A 40 34.14 -3.81 7.67
N PHE A 41 33.60 -2.63 7.91
CA PHE A 41 34.25 -1.57 8.67
C PHE A 41 33.25 -0.91 9.61
N ILE A 42 33.74 -0.24 10.65
CA ILE A 42 32.90 0.58 11.53
C ILE A 42 33.06 2.02 11.05
N ASP A 43 31.94 2.69 10.74
CA ASP A 43 31.96 4.10 10.34
C ASP A 43 32.20 5.04 11.54
N GLU A 44 32.30 6.35 11.27
CA GLU A 44 32.54 7.36 12.31
C GLU A 44 31.42 7.41 13.37
N GLN A 45 30.23 6.93 13.02
CA GLN A 45 29.04 6.86 13.87
C GLN A 45 28.97 5.55 14.68
N GLY A 46 29.96 4.65 14.54
CA GLY A 46 30.00 3.38 15.26
C GLY A 46 29.13 2.28 14.64
N VAL A 47 28.60 2.48 13.43
CA VAL A 47 27.76 1.51 12.72
C VAL A 47 28.63 0.55 11.93
N LEU A 48 28.37 -0.76 12.06
CA LEU A 48 29.02 -1.78 11.24
C LEU A 48 28.48 -1.70 9.80
N ARG A 49 29.37 -1.38 8.85
CA ARG A 49 29.09 -1.31 7.42
C ARG A 49 29.77 -2.44 6.69
N SER A 50 29.09 -2.99 5.68
CA SER A 50 29.70 -3.92 4.72
C SER A 50 30.20 -3.15 3.51
N ALA A 51 31.46 -3.39 3.13
CA ALA A 51 32.02 -3.00 1.85
C ALA A 51 32.11 -4.19 0.88
N THR A 52 31.50 -5.34 1.23
CA THR A 52 31.45 -6.52 0.36
C THR A 52 30.51 -6.27 -0.83
N ILE A 53 30.97 -6.59 -2.03
CA ILE A 53 30.20 -6.63 -3.27
C ILE A 53 30.17 -8.08 -3.74
N ASP A 54 28.96 -8.66 -3.79
CA ASP A 54 28.77 -9.93 -4.47
C ASP A 54 28.98 -9.73 -5.96
N SER A 55 30.07 -10.29 -6.49
CA SER A 55 30.46 -10.11 -7.90
C SER A 55 29.45 -10.72 -8.87
N SER A 56 28.78 -11.81 -8.46
CA SER A 56 27.77 -12.48 -9.29
C SER A 56 26.49 -11.67 -9.36
N HIS A 57 26.05 -11.10 -8.23
CA HIS A 57 24.89 -10.23 -8.15
C HIS A 57 25.14 -8.92 -8.91
N TYR A 58 26.27 -8.25 -8.65
CA TYR A 58 26.62 -7.00 -9.32
C TYR A 58 26.66 -7.17 -10.83
N ALA A 59 27.31 -8.20 -11.34
CA ALA A 59 27.38 -8.41 -12.78
C ALA A 59 26.04 -8.84 -13.43
N SER A 60 25.10 -9.32 -12.62
CA SER A 60 23.73 -9.64 -13.03
C SER A 60 22.75 -8.46 -12.82
N SER A 61 23.27 -7.31 -12.37
CA SER A 61 22.50 -6.08 -12.16
C SER A 61 22.59 -5.14 -13.36
N LEU A 62 21.68 -4.16 -13.42
CA LEU A 62 21.64 -3.14 -14.49
C LEU A 62 22.94 -2.36 -14.65
N HIS A 63 23.74 -2.24 -13.59
CA HIS A 63 25.03 -1.54 -13.58
C HIS A 63 26.22 -2.49 -13.72
N GLY A 64 26.01 -3.80 -13.87
CA GLY A 64 27.06 -4.81 -13.95
C GLY A 64 27.96 -4.71 -15.18
N SER A 65 27.56 -3.93 -16.18
CA SER A 65 28.39 -3.56 -17.33
C SER A 65 29.21 -2.29 -17.13
N VAL A 66 28.87 -1.47 -16.12
CA VAL A 66 29.44 -0.12 -15.87
C VAL A 66 30.67 -0.23 -14.97
N PRO A 67 31.89 0.10 -15.42
CA PRO A 67 33.06 0.16 -14.54
C PRO A 67 32.82 1.00 -13.28
N CYS A 68 33.33 0.55 -12.14
CA CYS A 68 33.12 1.22 -10.85
C CYS A 68 33.50 2.71 -10.88
N LYS A 69 34.61 3.05 -11.55
CA LYS A 69 35.12 4.43 -11.63
C LYS A 69 34.36 5.34 -12.62
N ASP A 70 33.44 4.79 -13.41
CA ASP A 70 32.53 5.62 -14.21
C ASP A 70 31.53 6.36 -13.32
N CYS A 71 31.22 5.83 -12.13
CA CYS A 71 30.43 6.52 -11.11
C CYS A 71 31.31 7.03 -9.95
N HIS A 72 32.22 6.19 -9.43
CA HIS A 72 33.13 6.55 -8.33
C HIS A 72 34.39 7.26 -8.83
N ARG A 73 34.21 8.42 -9.47
CA ARG A 73 35.27 9.13 -10.22
C ARG A 73 36.39 9.68 -9.34
N GLU A 74 36.08 9.99 -8.09
CA GLU A 74 37.01 10.64 -7.15
C GLU A 74 37.90 9.65 -6.38
N VAL A 75 37.72 8.35 -6.62
CA VAL A 75 38.53 7.30 -5.99
C VAL A 75 39.89 7.23 -6.68
N ILE A 76 40.90 7.81 -6.02
CA ILE A 76 42.28 7.87 -6.51
C ILE A 76 43.21 6.92 -5.72
N ASN A 77 43.01 6.77 -4.41
CA ASN A 77 43.93 6.05 -3.52
C ASN A 77 43.21 4.94 -2.76
N TYR A 78 43.90 3.82 -2.49
CA TYR A 78 43.40 2.69 -1.72
C TYR A 78 44.27 2.44 -0.47
N PRO A 79 43.69 2.17 0.72
CA PRO A 79 42.27 2.25 1.06
C PRO A 79 41.71 3.67 0.91
N HIS A 80 40.51 3.81 0.32
CA HIS A 80 39.84 5.11 0.16
C HIS A 80 38.94 5.42 1.36
N LYS A 81 38.64 6.72 1.54
CA LYS A 81 37.62 7.20 2.49
C LYS A 81 36.24 7.28 1.83
N VAL A 82 35.17 7.29 2.62
CA VAL A 82 33.79 7.30 2.11
C VAL A 82 33.49 8.63 1.40
N GLU A 83 34.03 9.73 1.90
CA GLU A 83 33.85 11.07 1.33
C GLU A 83 34.36 11.19 -0.12
N ASN A 84 35.32 10.36 -0.53
CA ASN A 84 35.87 10.37 -1.89
C ASN A 84 35.16 9.35 -2.81
N THR A 85 34.05 8.78 -2.37
CA THR A 85 33.29 7.75 -3.10
C THR A 85 31.93 8.24 -3.58
N GLU A 86 31.72 9.55 -3.60
CA GLU A 86 30.46 10.13 -4.05
C GLU A 86 30.13 9.71 -5.49
N VAL A 87 28.85 9.46 -5.74
CA VAL A 87 28.32 9.19 -7.08
C VAL A 87 27.31 10.26 -7.46
N ASP A 88 27.32 10.61 -8.75
CA ASP A 88 26.33 11.44 -9.40
C ASP A 88 25.62 10.63 -10.48
N CYS A 89 24.31 10.43 -10.32
CA CYS A 89 23.50 9.62 -11.23
C CYS A 89 23.27 10.31 -12.58
N SER A 90 23.39 11.64 -12.64
CA SER A 90 23.23 12.46 -13.84
C SER A 90 24.51 12.49 -14.69
N GLU A 91 25.64 12.08 -14.12
CA GLU A 91 26.89 12.02 -14.86
C GLU A 91 26.89 10.92 -15.92
N SER A 92 27.74 11.09 -16.92
CA SER A 92 27.74 10.24 -18.10
C SER A 92 28.48 8.92 -17.89
N CYS A 93 27.78 7.79 -17.94
CA CYS A 93 28.25 6.51 -17.37
C CYS A 93 28.54 5.40 -18.39
N HIS A 94 28.87 5.70 -19.65
CA HIS A 94 29.47 4.72 -20.57
C HIS A 94 30.07 5.37 -21.81
N VAL A 95 31.13 4.77 -22.38
CA VAL A 95 31.67 5.13 -23.70
C VAL A 95 31.86 3.88 -24.57
N GLU A 96 31.06 3.85 -25.63
CA GLU A 96 31.07 3.09 -26.89
C GLU A 96 30.54 1.64 -27.01
N GLU A 97 29.70 1.56 -28.06
CA GLU A 97 28.93 0.51 -28.74
C GLU A 97 27.86 -0.30 -27.98
N PRO A 98 26.62 -0.38 -28.53
CA PRO A 98 26.19 0.02 -29.89
C PRO A 98 25.59 1.44 -29.97
N SER A 99 25.82 2.33 -28.99
CA SER A 99 25.36 3.73 -29.11
C SER A 99 26.23 4.52 -30.08
N GLU A 100 25.63 5.46 -30.83
CA GLU A 100 26.24 6.32 -31.88
C GLU A 100 27.32 7.29 -31.33
N GLY A 101 28.30 6.81 -30.55
CA GLY A 101 29.30 7.62 -29.88
C GLY A 101 28.73 8.53 -28.77
N VAL A 102 27.43 8.47 -28.49
CA VAL A 102 26.79 9.22 -27.41
C VAL A 102 26.93 8.41 -26.13
N LYS A 103 27.55 9.04 -25.13
CA LYS A 103 27.67 8.48 -23.80
C LYS A 103 26.31 8.50 -23.10
N TYR A 104 25.93 7.38 -22.49
CA TYR A 104 24.68 7.31 -21.73
C TYR A 104 24.76 8.20 -20.48
N THR A 105 23.64 8.78 -20.07
CA THR A 105 23.49 9.63 -18.88
C THR A 105 22.03 9.63 -18.43
N HIS A 106 21.76 9.77 -17.13
CA HIS A 106 20.41 10.02 -16.64
C HIS A 106 20.04 11.52 -16.59
N ASP A 107 20.86 12.43 -17.11
CA ASP A 107 20.57 13.88 -17.16
C ASP A 107 19.19 14.21 -17.78
N PRO A 108 18.74 13.57 -18.88
CA PRO A 108 17.39 13.77 -19.39
C PRO A 108 16.30 13.35 -18.40
N ILE A 109 16.54 12.30 -17.61
CA ILE A 109 15.62 11.80 -16.58
C ILE A 109 15.61 12.74 -15.37
N HIS A 110 16.77 13.28 -14.99
CA HIS A 110 16.86 14.31 -13.95
C HIS A 110 16.02 15.54 -14.33
N LYS A 111 16.15 16.02 -15.56
CA LYS A 111 15.35 17.16 -16.08
C LYS A 111 13.85 16.88 -16.11
N GLU A 112 13.44 15.62 -16.18
CA GLU A 112 12.04 15.22 -16.03
C GLU A 112 11.63 15.22 -14.55
N MET A 113 12.45 14.64 -13.68
CA MET A 113 12.23 14.63 -12.23
C MET A 113 12.18 16.05 -11.64
N ASP A 114 12.93 17.00 -12.18
CA ASP A 114 12.92 18.42 -11.78
C ASP A 114 11.54 19.07 -11.93
N LYS A 115 10.65 18.49 -12.74
CA LYS A 115 9.26 18.95 -12.92
C LYS A 115 8.30 18.31 -11.91
N SER A 116 8.75 17.29 -11.20
CA SER A 116 7.97 16.59 -10.20
C SER A 116 7.89 17.39 -8.89
N VAL A 117 6.83 17.14 -8.14
CA VAL A 117 6.72 17.54 -6.72
C VAL A 117 7.79 16.91 -5.83
N HIS A 118 8.51 15.90 -6.31
CA HIS A 118 9.61 15.23 -5.60
C HIS A 118 11.01 15.72 -6.02
N SER A 119 11.10 16.85 -6.72
CA SER A 119 12.33 17.36 -7.33
C SER A 119 13.45 17.69 -6.33
N GLY A 120 13.17 17.82 -5.03
CA GLY A 120 14.19 18.06 -4.01
C GLY A 120 15.05 16.84 -3.66
N GLY A 121 14.71 15.65 -4.17
CA GLY A 121 15.40 14.41 -3.88
C GLY A 121 16.85 14.38 -4.37
N TRP A 122 17.75 13.78 -3.58
CA TRP A 122 19.16 13.70 -3.96
C TRP A 122 19.40 12.83 -5.20
N TYR A 123 20.26 13.31 -6.10
CA TYR A 123 20.73 12.56 -7.27
C TYR A 123 22.27 12.52 -7.37
N LYS A 124 22.95 13.36 -6.60
CA LYS A 124 24.41 13.51 -6.52
C LYS A 124 24.87 13.60 -5.07
N GLY A 125 26.18 13.47 -4.84
CA GLY A 125 26.75 13.40 -3.49
C GLY A 125 26.34 12.13 -2.76
N LEU A 126 25.86 11.11 -3.47
CA LEU A 126 25.39 9.87 -2.84
C LEU A 126 26.60 9.04 -2.44
N THR A 127 26.70 8.70 -1.16
CA THR A 127 27.77 7.84 -0.64
C THR A 127 27.16 6.64 0.10
N GLY A 128 28.00 5.65 0.42
CA GLY A 128 27.60 4.59 1.35
C GLY A 128 27.32 5.10 2.78
N GLY A 129 27.89 6.25 3.17
CA GLY A 129 27.82 6.80 4.52
C GLY A 129 26.58 7.65 4.79
N ASN A 130 26.07 8.38 3.80
CA ASN A 130 24.96 9.32 3.97
C ASN A 130 23.56 8.71 3.77
N ARG A 131 23.43 7.38 3.84
CA ARG A 131 22.12 6.70 3.69
C ARG A 131 21.19 6.94 4.87
N LEU A 132 21.73 7.02 6.08
CA LEU A 132 20.93 7.30 7.27
C LEU A 132 20.56 8.77 7.35
N GLU A 133 21.51 9.66 7.09
CA GLU A 133 21.26 11.10 6.98
C GLU A 133 20.10 11.37 6.03
N GLU A 134 20.14 10.82 4.82
CA GLU A 134 19.05 10.98 3.87
C GLU A 134 17.69 10.56 4.48
N ILE A 135 17.63 9.42 5.19
CA ILE A 135 16.40 8.90 5.84
C ILE A 135 15.87 9.86 6.91
N GLU A 136 16.77 10.56 7.59
CA GLU A 136 16.44 11.43 8.72
C GLU A 136 16.16 12.88 8.30
N THR A 137 16.81 13.37 7.24
CA THR A 137 16.77 14.79 6.84
C THR A 137 15.93 15.06 5.61
N GLU A 138 15.84 14.11 4.67
CA GLU A 138 15.25 14.37 3.37
C GLU A 138 13.78 13.91 3.30
N GLN A 139 12.92 14.87 2.96
CA GLN A 139 11.50 14.61 2.69
C GLN A 139 11.30 13.96 1.32
N ASP A 140 12.03 14.43 0.31
CA ASP A 140 11.92 13.92 -1.05
C ASP A 140 12.77 12.67 -1.28
N PRO A 141 12.26 11.71 -2.08
CA PRO A 141 12.98 10.49 -2.36
C PRO A 141 14.15 10.73 -3.32
N SER A 142 15.35 10.30 -2.94
CA SER A 142 16.48 10.23 -3.87
C SER A 142 16.29 9.19 -4.97
N CYS A 143 17.14 9.27 -6.00
CA CYS A 143 17.21 8.26 -7.06
C CYS A 143 17.38 6.83 -6.50
N ARG A 144 18.15 6.66 -5.42
CA ARG A 144 18.44 5.35 -4.80
C ARG A 144 17.32 4.79 -3.92
N ARG A 145 16.30 5.60 -3.59
CA ARG A 145 15.09 5.13 -2.88
C ARG A 145 14.10 4.49 -3.83
N CYS A 146 13.90 5.12 -5.00
CA CYS A 146 13.05 4.56 -6.02
C CYS A 146 13.76 3.43 -6.78
N HIS A 147 15.02 3.64 -7.18
CA HIS A 147 15.79 2.63 -7.91
C HIS A 147 16.72 1.85 -6.98
N SER A 148 16.49 0.54 -6.90
CA SER A 148 17.42 -0.40 -6.30
C SER A 148 18.27 -1.08 -7.38
N ASN A 149 19.50 -1.47 -7.02
CA ASN A 149 20.37 -2.26 -7.90
C ASN A 149 19.94 -3.74 -7.87
N THR A 150 18.77 -4.04 -8.43
CA THR A 150 18.24 -5.39 -8.53
C THR A 150 18.75 -6.08 -9.79
N LEU A 151 18.49 -7.38 -9.87
CA LEU A 151 18.73 -8.20 -11.04
C LEU A 151 18.02 -7.64 -12.29
N TYR A 152 18.60 -7.93 -13.46
CA TYR A 152 18.05 -7.55 -14.77
C TYR A 152 16.60 -8.00 -14.99
N ILE A 153 16.22 -9.15 -14.42
CA ILE A 153 14.88 -9.75 -14.54
C ILE A 153 14.30 -9.94 -13.13
N PRO A 154 13.10 -9.43 -12.84
CA PRO A 154 12.39 -9.69 -11.58
C PRO A 154 12.09 -11.19 -11.42
N GLU A 155 12.06 -11.68 -10.18
CA GLU A 155 11.75 -13.09 -9.88
C GLU A 155 10.43 -13.53 -10.54
N ALA A 156 9.39 -12.68 -10.48
CA ALA A 156 8.08 -12.93 -11.06
C ALA A 156 8.10 -13.13 -12.59
N GLN A 157 9.12 -12.60 -13.28
CA GLN A 157 9.27 -12.73 -14.73
C GLN A 157 10.30 -13.80 -15.12
N LEU A 158 10.95 -14.47 -14.16
CA LEU A 158 12.01 -15.45 -14.46
C LEU A 158 11.49 -16.69 -15.17
N GLU A 159 10.27 -17.16 -14.86
CA GLU A 159 9.65 -18.31 -15.56
C GLU A 159 9.47 -17.99 -17.04
N LYS A 160 8.76 -16.90 -17.35
CA LYS A 160 8.55 -16.44 -18.72
C LYS A 160 9.86 -16.13 -19.42
N PHE A 161 10.82 -15.51 -18.71
CA PHE A 161 12.15 -15.28 -19.25
C PHE A 161 12.84 -16.59 -19.64
N LYS A 162 12.82 -17.61 -18.77
CA LYS A 162 13.44 -18.91 -19.06
C LYS A 162 12.74 -19.62 -20.22
N GLU A 163 11.42 -19.50 -20.32
CA GLU A 163 10.63 -20.03 -21.44
C GLU A 163 10.97 -19.33 -22.76
N ASP A 164 10.95 -17.99 -22.79
CA ASP A 164 11.24 -17.20 -23.99
C ASP A 164 12.73 -17.28 -24.40
N PHE A 165 13.60 -17.78 -23.51
CA PHE A 165 15.07 -17.73 -23.64
C PHE A 165 15.76 -19.09 -23.58
N ASP A 166 15.02 -20.20 -23.54
CA ASP A 166 15.54 -21.56 -23.63
C ASP A 166 16.38 -21.80 -24.90
N HIS A 167 16.21 -20.97 -25.93
CA HIS A 167 16.94 -21.01 -27.20
C HIS A 167 17.99 -19.91 -27.39
N ALA A 168 18.20 -19.00 -26.44
CA ALA A 168 19.09 -17.87 -26.73
C ALA A 168 20.57 -18.25 -26.84
N GLU A 169 20.97 -19.31 -26.12
CA GLU A 169 22.28 -19.92 -26.28
C GLU A 169 22.41 -20.63 -27.64
N THR A 170 21.31 -21.07 -28.26
CA THR A 170 21.32 -21.73 -29.56
C THR A 170 21.14 -20.77 -30.74
N GLU A 171 20.39 -19.68 -30.60
CA GLU A 171 20.12 -18.74 -31.70
C GLU A 171 21.15 -17.59 -31.71
N CYS A 172 21.33 -16.92 -30.57
CA CYS A 172 22.29 -15.82 -30.43
C CYS A 172 23.69 -16.34 -30.07
N GLY A 173 23.76 -17.40 -29.25
CA GLY A 173 25.01 -17.98 -28.74
C GLY A 173 25.92 -18.62 -29.78
N ASN A 174 25.40 -18.91 -30.99
CA ASN A 174 26.22 -19.35 -32.13
C ASN A 174 27.23 -18.29 -32.58
N CYS A 175 26.86 -17.01 -32.49
CA CYS A 175 27.72 -15.88 -32.87
C CYS A 175 28.23 -15.09 -31.66
N HIS A 176 27.44 -15.03 -30.58
CA HIS A 176 27.72 -14.24 -29.41
C HIS A 176 27.93 -15.11 -28.17
N GLN A 177 29.19 -15.37 -27.84
CA GLN A 177 29.56 -16.37 -26.84
C GLN A 177 29.99 -15.75 -25.52
N GLY A 178 29.74 -16.48 -24.42
CA GLY A 178 30.25 -16.16 -23.09
C GLY A 178 29.19 -15.64 -22.13
N LYS A 179 29.30 -16.05 -20.86
CA LYS A 179 28.33 -15.74 -19.80
C LYS A 179 28.14 -14.24 -19.55
N ALA A 180 29.20 -13.46 -19.68
CA ALA A 180 29.13 -12.00 -19.50
C ALA A 180 28.31 -11.33 -20.61
N TRP A 181 28.50 -11.72 -21.87
CA TRP A 181 27.73 -11.19 -22.99
C TRP A 181 26.25 -11.58 -22.91
N MET A 182 25.97 -12.87 -22.64
CA MET A 182 24.60 -13.36 -22.49
C MET A 182 23.85 -12.67 -21.34
N GLY A 183 24.53 -12.45 -20.21
CA GLY A 183 23.94 -11.78 -19.05
C GLY A 183 23.74 -10.28 -19.24
N GLN A 184 24.74 -9.56 -19.77
CA GLN A 184 24.71 -8.10 -19.89
C GLN A 184 23.93 -7.63 -21.11
N PHE A 185 24.30 -8.09 -22.32
CA PHE A 185 23.67 -7.65 -23.57
C PHE A 185 22.35 -8.37 -23.84
N GLY A 186 22.33 -9.69 -23.66
CA GLY A 186 21.09 -10.47 -23.73
C GLY A 186 20.07 -9.91 -22.74
N GLY A 187 20.43 -9.83 -21.46
CA GLY A 187 19.58 -9.24 -20.41
C GLY A 187 19.10 -7.82 -20.72
N HIS A 188 19.96 -6.94 -21.24
CA HIS A 188 19.57 -5.56 -21.60
C HIS A 188 18.52 -5.51 -22.72
N ILE A 189 18.72 -6.27 -23.80
CA ILE A 189 17.78 -6.32 -24.94
C ILE A 189 16.45 -6.92 -24.48
N LEU A 190 16.49 -8.03 -23.76
CA LEU A 190 15.31 -8.78 -23.34
C LEU A 190 14.44 -8.01 -22.36
N ARG A 191 15.03 -7.30 -21.40
CA ARG A 191 14.26 -6.41 -20.51
C ARG A 191 13.38 -5.45 -21.29
N ARG A 192 13.87 -4.90 -22.41
CA ARG A 192 13.07 -4.00 -23.25
C ARG A 192 11.95 -4.72 -24.01
N LEU A 193 12.05 -6.03 -24.20
CA LEU A 193 11.07 -6.86 -24.90
C LEU A 193 10.00 -7.44 -23.97
N ILE A 194 10.34 -7.82 -22.72
CA ILE A 194 9.44 -8.52 -21.79
C ILE A 194 8.48 -7.56 -21.07
N GLY A 195 8.74 -6.25 -21.14
CA GLY A 195 7.83 -5.19 -20.70
C GLY A 195 8.30 -4.45 -19.47
N ARG A 196 7.36 -3.99 -18.64
CA ARG A 196 7.63 -3.12 -17.48
C ARG A 196 8.51 -3.87 -16.46
N ARG A 197 9.54 -3.18 -15.93
CA ARG A 197 10.45 -3.73 -14.89
C ARG A 197 9.69 -4.13 -13.63
N TRP A 198 8.71 -3.34 -13.24
CA TRP A 198 7.90 -3.56 -12.05
C TRP A 198 6.46 -3.86 -12.45
N ASN A 199 5.89 -4.89 -11.84
CA ASN A 199 4.46 -5.12 -11.91
C ASN A 199 3.70 -4.04 -11.11
N ASN A 200 2.37 -4.02 -11.20
CA ASN A 200 1.57 -2.97 -10.56
C ASN A 200 1.62 -3.04 -9.02
N GLN A 201 1.87 -4.23 -8.45
CA GLN A 201 2.05 -4.41 -7.01
C GLN A 201 3.38 -3.82 -6.52
N GLU A 202 4.49 -4.12 -7.20
CA GLU A 202 5.81 -3.57 -6.92
C GLU A 202 5.82 -2.05 -7.06
N ASN A 203 5.20 -1.52 -8.12
CA ASN A 203 5.04 -0.08 -8.33
C ASN A 203 4.30 0.58 -7.15
N ASN A 204 3.18 -0.01 -6.71
CA ASN A 204 2.43 0.52 -5.59
C ASN A 204 3.20 0.44 -4.28
N GLN A 205 3.90 -0.68 -4.03
CA GLN A 205 4.63 -0.87 -2.80
C GLN A 205 5.72 0.20 -2.64
N MET A 206 6.44 0.53 -3.72
CA MET A 206 7.44 1.62 -3.72
C MET A 206 6.84 2.95 -3.25
N CYS A 207 5.60 3.27 -3.65
CA CYS A 207 4.93 4.48 -3.20
C CYS A 207 4.47 4.37 -1.73
N ILE A 208 3.95 3.21 -1.33
CA ILE A 208 3.43 2.94 0.01
C ILE A 208 4.54 2.99 1.06
N ASP A 209 5.77 2.62 0.73
CA ASP A 209 6.93 2.65 1.64
C ASP A 209 7.17 4.05 2.24
N CYS A 210 6.73 5.11 1.55
CA CYS A 210 6.72 6.49 2.08
C CYS A 210 5.29 6.98 2.37
N HIS A 211 4.40 6.95 1.37
CA HIS A 211 3.06 7.53 1.49
C HIS A 211 2.08 6.72 2.37
N GLY A 212 2.48 5.53 2.83
CA GLY A 212 1.76 4.74 3.84
C GLY A 212 2.17 5.08 5.28
N ASP A 213 3.23 5.87 5.47
CA ASP A 213 3.67 6.33 6.78
C ASP A 213 2.98 7.64 7.14
N HIS A 214 1.89 7.55 7.89
CA HIS A 214 1.09 8.72 8.28
C HIS A 214 1.85 9.72 9.17
N GLU A 215 2.87 9.30 9.92
CA GLU A 215 3.64 10.23 10.74
C GLU A 215 4.56 11.05 9.84
N LYS A 216 5.32 10.39 8.96
CA LYS A 216 6.17 11.10 7.98
C LYS A 216 5.36 11.97 7.05
N MET A 217 4.22 11.49 6.54
CA MET A 217 3.37 12.28 5.64
C MET A 217 2.72 13.49 6.32
N ARG A 218 2.59 13.50 7.66
CA ARG A 218 2.11 14.68 8.40
C ARG A 218 3.19 15.75 8.60
N ASP A 219 4.45 15.36 8.56
CA ASP A 219 5.60 16.26 8.71
C ASP A 219 6.03 16.90 7.39
N VAL A 220 5.48 16.44 6.25
CA VAL A 220 5.68 17.05 4.93
C VAL A 220 5.10 18.46 4.92
N LYS A 221 5.89 19.44 4.48
CA LYS A 221 5.43 20.81 4.29
C LYS A 221 4.96 21.00 2.86
N GLN A 222 3.78 21.61 2.68
CA GLN A 222 3.26 21.95 1.36
C GLN A 222 3.23 23.46 1.21
N GLU A 223 3.73 23.96 0.08
CA GLU A 223 3.67 25.37 -0.27
C GLU A 223 2.49 25.60 -1.21
N ASP A 224 1.67 26.60 -0.91
CA ASP A 224 0.60 27.03 -1.81
C ASP A 224 1.19 27.72 -3.05
N PRO A 225 0.87 27.26 -4.29
CA PRO A 225 1.45 27.83 -5.50
C PRO A 225 1.11 29.32 -5.74
N GLU A 226 0.01 29.82 -5.19
CA GLU A 226 -0.44 31.20 -5.36
C GLU A 226 0.07 32.12 -4.25
N THR A 227 0.04 31.65 -2.99
CA THR A 227 0.40 32.50 -1.83
C THR A 227 1.85 32.30 -1.36
N LEU A 228 2.50 31.22 -1.78
CA LEU A 228 3.82 30.78 -1.31
C LEU A 228 3.88 30.54 0.21
N GLU A 229 2.73 30.34 0.86
CA GLU A 229 2.66 30.04 2.28
C GLU A 229 2.83 28.54 2.51
N GLU A 230 3.73 28.19 3.44
CA GLU A 230 3.87 26.81 3.91
C GLU A 230 2.72 26.46 4.86
N HIS A 231 2.06 25.34 4.59
CA HIS A 231 1.03 24.77 5.44
C HIS A 231 1.24 23.27 5.66
N PRO A 232 0.71 22.71 6.77
CA PRO A 232 0.70 21.27 6.96
C PRO A 232 -0.15 20.60 5.86
N PRO A 233 0.10 19.31 5.58
CA PRO A 233 -0.62 18.60 4.55
C PRO A 233 -2.04 18.27 5.03
N SER A 234 -2.97 18.19 4.09
CA SER A 234 -4.35 17.79 4.39
C SER A 234 -4.44 16.32 4.82
N ASP A 235 -5.46 15.95 5.60
CA ASP A 235 -5.72 14.54 5.91
C ASP A 235 -5.95 13.71 4.64
N ARG A 236 -6.51 14.32 3.58
CA ARG A 236 -6.63 13.69 2.25
C ARG A 236 -5.28 13.25 1.69
N PHE A 237 -4.24 14.07 1.85
CA PHE A 237 -2.89 13.72 1.42
C PHE A 237 -2.31 12.58 2.27
N VAL A 238 -2.45 12.68 3.60
CA VAL A 238 -1.93 11.71 4.56
C VAL A 238 -2.52 10.32 4.36
N TYR A 239 -3.85 10.21 4.20
CA TYR A 239 -4.57 8.94 4.02
C TYR A 239 -4.80 8.57 2.55
N SER A 240 -4.03 9.14 1.63
CA SER A 240 -4.18 8.91 0.19
C SER A 240 -4.00 7.43 -0.19
N THR A 241 -3.03 6.74 0.42
CA THR A 241 -2.76 5.31 0.21
C THR A 241 -3.87 4.42 0.76
N ASP A 242 -4.35 4.72 1.98
CA ASP A 242 -5.44 3.98 2.63
C ASP A 242 -6.74 4.05 1.83
N THR A 243 -7.11 5.26 1.39
CA THR A 243 -8.34 5.49 0.61
C THR A 243 -8.24 4.82 -0.76
N TYR A 244 -7.09 4.94 -1.44
CA TYR A 244 -6.83 4.26 -2.70
C TYR A 244 -6.94 2.72 -2.55
N ALA A 245 -6.42 2.15 -1.46
CA ALA A 245 -6.50 0.71 -1.19
C ALA A 245 -7.95 0.20 -1.06
N LYS A 246 -8.91 1.08 -0.77
CA LYS A 246 -10.34 0.72 -0.73
C LYS A 246 -11.02 0.71 -2.09
N THR A 247 -10.39 1.28 -3.13
CA THR A 247 -10.91 1.30 -4.50
C THR A 247 -10.82 -0.07 -5.18
N LEU A 248 -11.49 -0.24 -6.32
CA LEU A 248 -11.37 -1.48 -7.10
C LEU A 248 -9.93 -1.69 -7.62
N HIS A 249 -9.24 -0.63 -8.05
CA HIS A 249 -7.87 -0.73 -8.53
C HIS A 249 -6.91 -1.22 -7.43
N GLY A 250 -7.01 -0.63 -6.23
CA GLY A 250 -6.19 -1.05 -5.08
C GLY A 250 -6.46 -2.51 -4.68
N ARG A 251 -7.72 -2.94 -4.68
CA ARG A 251 -8.08 -4.34 -4.37
C ARG A 251 -7.58 -5.33 -5.42
N LEU A 252 -7.70 -4.98 -6.71
CA LEU A 252 -7.17 -5.82 -7.79
C LEU A 252 -5.65 -6.00 -7.66
N ILE A 253 -4.91 -4.96 -7.28
CA ILE A 253 -3.47 -5.08 -7.03
C ILE A 253 -3.17 -5.94 -5.81
N ALA A 254 -3.96 -5.82 -4.74
CA ALA A 254 -3.82 -6.68 -3.55
C ALA A 254 -4.10 -8.17 -3.86
N ASP A 255 -4.94 -8.44 -4.86
CA ASP A 255 -5.26 -9.77 -5.37
C ASP A 255 -4.31 -10.24 -6.50
N ASP A 256 -3.17 -9.57 -6.70
CA ASP A 256 -2.17 -9.85 -7.74
C ASP A 256 -2.73 -9.84 -9.19
N SER A 257 -3.76 -9.02 -9.42
CA SER A 257 -4.36 -8.85 -10.73
C SER A 257 -3.66 -7.75 -11.52
N ALA A 258 -3.16 -8.10 -12.71
CA ALA A 258 -2.56 -7.17 -13.67
C ALA A 258 -3.53 -6.08 -14.18
N TYR A 259 -4.84 -6.21 -13.92
CA TYR A 259 -5.87 -5.24 -14.30
C TYR A 259 -6.05 -4.09 -13.30
N GLY A 260 -5.42 -4.15 -12.11
CA GLY A 260 -5.45 -3.03 -11.18
C GLY A 260 -4.46 -1.93 -11.60
N ALA A 261 -4.92 -0.68 -11.68
CA ALA A 261 -4.08 0.47 -12.05
C ALA A 261 -3.25 0.96 -10.86
N SER A 262 -1.92 0.99 -10.98
CA SER A 262 -1.00 1.44 -9.94
C SER A 262 -0.98 2.96 -9.77
N CYS A 263 -0.37 3.48 -8.69
CA CYS A 263 -0.25 4.92 -8.42
C CYS A 263 0.30 5.68 -9.63
N ILE A 264 1.37 5.16 -10.24
CA ILE A 264 2.03 5.79 -11.39
C ILE A 264 1.21 5.73 -12.68
N ASP A 265 0.26 4.78 -12.81
CA ASP A 265 -0.64 4.74 -13.98
C ASP A 265 -1.65 5.92 -13.96
N CYS A 266 -1.82 6.60 -12.83
CA CYS A 266 -2.61 7.82 -12.74
C CYS A 266 -1.75 9.08 -12.58
N HIS A 267 -0.70 9.03 -11.76
CA HIS A 267 0.09 10.21 -11.40
C HIS A 267 1.23 10.54 -12.38
N ALA A 268 1.84 9.55 -13.03
CA ALA A 268 2.89 9.75 -14.03
C ALA A 268 2.77 8.73 -15.18
N PRO A 269 1.65 8.76 -15.93
CA PRO A 269 1.39 7.76 -16.96
C PRO A 269 2.10 8.00 -18.29
N LEU A 270 2.58 9.21 -18.51
CA LEU A 270 3.26 9.62 -19.73
C LEU A 270 4.79 9.47 -19.55
N ALA A 271 5.51 9.29 -20.67
CA ALA A 271 6.97 9.31 -20.74
C ALA A 271 7.69 8.35 -19.75
N TRP A 272 8.73 8.82 -19.05
CA TRP A 272 9.65 7.97 -18.26
C TRP A 272 9.14 7.70 -16.84
N LYS A 273 7.96 8.23 -16.48
CA LYS A 273 7.26 8.10 -15.19
C LYS A 273 7.92 8.81 -14.01
N HIS A 274 8.83 9.75 -14.28
CA HIS A 274 9.50 10.56 -13.25
C HIS A 274 8.84 11.92 -13.02
N ASP A 275 7.89 12.29 -13.88
CA ASP A 275 7.18 13.58 -13.86
C ASP A 275 5.87 13.52 -13.04
N ILE A 276 5.97 13.28 -11.72
CA ILE A 276 4.79 13.27 -10.83
C ILE A 276 4.47 14.72 -10.44
N ARG A 277 3.43 15.29 -11.06
CA ARG A 277 3.02 16.69 -10.86
C ARG A 277 1.82 16.85 -9.95
N SER A 278 1.70 18.00 -9.30
CA SER A 278 0.51 18.36 -8.51
C SER A 278 -0.77 18.30 -9.37
N TYR A 279 -1.89 17.89 -8.78
CA TYR A 279 -3.19 17.89 -9.47
C TYR A 279 -3.68 19.29 -9.88
N THR A 280 -3.07 20.36 -9.32
CA THR A 280 -3.35 21.75 -9.69
C THR A 280 -2.56 22.21 -10.92
N ASP A 281 -1.52 21.48 -11.31
CA ASP A 281 -0.78 21.77 -12.54
C ASP A 281 -1.60 21.29 -13.74
N SER A 282 -1.87 22.19 -14.68
CA SER A 282 -2.58 21.91 -15.93
C SER A 282 -1.95 20.81 -16.79
N GLU A 283 -0.64 20.54 -16.64
CA GLU A 283 0.05 19.45 -17.34
C GLU A 283 0.07 18.14 -16.55
N SER A 284 -0.47 18.10 -15.32
CA SER A 284 -0.56 16.87 -14.53
C SER A 284 -1.58 15.91 -15.12
N ALA A 285 -1.23 14.63 -15.18
CA ALA A 285 -2.18 13.58 -15.56
C ALA A 285 -3.36 13.46 -14.58
N SER A 286 -3.18 13.92 -13.34
CA SER A 286 -4.23 13.95 -12.32
C SER A 286 -5.03 15.25 -12.30
N HIS A 287 -4.73 16.21 -13.18
CA HIS A 287 -5.50 17.44 -13.32
C HIS A 287 -6.93 17.14 -13.80
N PRO A 288 -7.98 17.78 -13.26
CA PRO A 288 -9.38 17.50 -13.63
C PRO A 288 -9.66 17.48 -15.13
N ASP A 289 -9.03 18.39 -15.88
CA ASP A 289 -9.19 18.48 -17.34
C ASP A 289 -8.52 17.34 -18.12
N ASN A 290 -7.54 16.65 -17.51
CA ASN A 290 -6.78 15.55 -18.12
C ASN A 290 -7.27 14.16 -17.66
N LEU A 291 -8.21 14.10 -16.71
CA LEU A 291 -8.75 12.84 -16.20
C LEU A 291 -9.43 11.97 -17.29
N PRO A 292 -10.10 12.52 -18.32
CA PRO A 292 -10.62 11.70 -19.42
C PRO A 292 -9.53 10.89 -20.13
N GLU A 293 -8.38 11.50 -20.37
CA GLU A 293 -7.20 10.89 -20.97
C GLU A 293 -6.60 9.88 -20.01
N THR A 294 -6.44 10.24 -18.74
CA THR A 294 -5.83 9.40 -17.71
C THR A 294 -6.63 8.15 -17.41
N CYS A 295 -7.93 8.28 -17.18
CA CYS A 295 -8.81 7.13 -16.97
C CYS A 295 -8.93 6.27 -18.23
N GLY A 296 -8.86 6.90 -19.41
CA GLY A 296 -8.97 6.24 -20.71
C GLY A 296 -7.68 5.55 -21.18
N GLN A 297 -6.65 5.45 -20.34
CA GLN A 297 -5.40 4.81 -20.70
C GLN A 297 -5.54 3.31 -20.93
N SER A 298 -4.66 2.80 -21.81
CA SER A 298 -4.56 1.37 -22.13
C SER A 298 -5.90 0.73 -22.54
N ASP A 299 -6.81 1.55 -23.09
CA ASP A 299 -8.19 1.20 -23.45
C ASP A 299 -9.02 0.56 -22.33
N CYS A 300 -8.62 0.71 -21.06
CA CYS A 300 -9.33 0.14 -19.91
C CYS A 300 -10.71 0.81 -19.72
N HIS A 301 -10.75 2.13 -19.78
CA HIS A 301 -12.00 2.92 -19.75
C HIS A 301 -12.12 3.84 -20.96
N GLY A 302 -12.01 3.31 -22.19
CA GLY A 302 -12.05 4.12 -23.42
C GLY A 302 -13.31 4.98 -23.63
N TYR A 303 -14.36 4.80 -22.82
CA TYR A 303 -15.55 5.66 -22.82
C TYR A 303 -15.33 7.01 -22.12
N THR A 304 -14.31 7.18 -21.28
CA THR A 304 -14.05 8.42 -20.51
C THR A 304 -13.90 9.65 -21.39
N LYS A 305 -13.35 9.47 -22.60
CA LYS A 305 -13.14 10.53 -23.60
C LYS A 305 -14.44 10.99 -24.28
N LYS A 306 -15.58 10.34 -23.99
CA LYS A 306 -16.88 10.70 -24.59
C LYS A 306 -17.58 11.76 -23.74
N PRO A 307 -18.21 12.77 -24.37
CA PRO A 307 -19.00 13.77 -23.65
C PRO A 307 -20.10 13.13 -22.79
N GLY A 308 -20.33 13.64 -21.59
CA GLY A 308 -21.34 13.13 -20.65
C GLY A 308 -20.85 12.08 -19.65
N ASN A 309 -19.57 11.70 -19.71
CA ASN A 309 -18.95 10.77 -18.76
C ASN A 309 -18.12 11.49 -17.68
N GLU A 310 -18.27 12.80 -17.53
CA GLU A 310 -17.50 13.62 -16.58
C GLU A 310 -17.74 13.14 -15.13
N GLY A 311 -18.96 12.66 -14.83
CA GLY A 311 -19.27 12.08 -13.51
C GLY A 311 -18.46 10.83 -13.19
N PHE A 312 -18.01 10.07 -14.18
CA PHE A 312 -17.11 8.94 -13.98
C PHE A 312 -15.66 9.43 -13.76
N THR A 313 -15.17 10.34 -14.60
CA THR A 313 -13.78 10.82 -14.53
C THR A 313 -13.51 11.65 -13.27
N LEU A 314 -14.53 12.34 -12.75
CA LEU A 314 -14.45 13.11 -11.50
C LEU A 314 -14.67 12.26 -10.24
N THR A 315 -14.68 10.92 -10.38
CA THR A 315 -14.72 10.03 -9.21
C THR A 315 -13.45 10.22 -8.40
N ASP A 316 -13.65 10.60 -7.14
CA ASP A 316 -12.55 10.88 -6.23
C ASP A 316 -11.93 9.58 -5.68
N MET A 317 -10.75 9.24 -6.19
CA MET A 317 -10.00 8.04 -5.83
C MET A 317 -9.32 8.11 -4.45
N HIS A 318 -9.23 9.30 -3.85
CA HIS A 318 -8.63 9.54 -2.53
C HIS A 318 -9.66 10.09 -1.53
N ASN A 319 -10.92 9.70 -1.69
CA ASN A 319 -11.99 10.23 -0.86
C ASN A 319 -11.91 9.66 0.58
N LEU A 320 -11.77 10.55 1.57
CA LEU A 320 -11.70 10.17 2.99
C LEU A 320 -12.92 9.41 3.51
N THR A 321 -14.07 9.48 2.83
CA THR A 321 -15.26 8.68 3.19
C THR A 321 -15.09 7.18 2.98
N LEU A 322 -14.03 6.75 2.29
CA LEU A 322 -13.71 5.33 2.06
C LEU A 322 -13.05 4.65 3.29
N VAL A 323 -12.48 5.43 4.20
CA VAL A 323 -11.76 4.94 5.39
C VAL A 323 -12.56 5.19 6.68
N ASN A 324 -12.16 4.57 7.80
CA ASN A 324 -12.97 4.60 9.02
C ASN A 324 -12.76 5.92 9.77
N LEU A 325 -13.83 6.45 10.37
CA LEU A 325 -13.79 7.64 11.22
C LEU A 325 -12.81 7.52 12.40
N ALA A 326 -12.53 6.30 12.84
CA ALA A 326 -11.57 6.02 13.91
C ALA A 326 -10.11 6.25 13.51
N ASP A 327 -9.82 6.33 12.21
CA ASP A 327 -8.46 6.46 11.69
C ASP A 327 -7.96 7.91 11.79
N PHE A 328 -8.85 8.89 11.97
CA PHE A 328 -8.54 10.32 12.03
C PHE A 328 -8.28 10.83 13.45
N LYS A 329 -7.36 11.79 13.60
CA LYS A 329 -7.14 12.51 14.87
C LYS A 329 -8.32 13.43 15.23
N GLN A 330 -8.92 14.10 14.24
CA GLN A 330 -10.03 15.05 14.43
C GLN A 330 -11.12 14.88 13.36
N PRO A 331 -11.85 13.74 13.35
CA PRO A 331 -12.80 13.40 12.28
C PRO A 331 -13.96 14.39 12.11
N LEU A 332 -14.27 15.19 13.14
CA LEU A 332 -15.37 16.16 13.09
C LEU A 332 -14.96 17.52 12.52
N GLU A 333 -13.67 17.77 12.34
CA GLU A 333 -13.13 19.03 11.78
C GLU A 333 -12.89 18.92 10.26
N GLU A 334 -12.81 17.70 9.74
CA GLU A 334 -12.64 17.42 8.31
C GLU A 334 -13.81 17.91 7.45
N GLU A 335 -13.50 18.79 6.49
CA GLU A 335 -14.48 19.42 5.60
C GLU A 335 -15.14 18.39 4.66
N SER A 336 -14.36 17.40 4.21
CA SER A 336 -14.85 16.31 3.35
C SER A 336 -15.95 15.47 4.04
N LEU A 337 -15.86 15.25 5.35
CA LEU A 337 -16.86 14.54 6.14
C LEU A 337 -18.10 15.41 6.37
N ARG A 338 -17.93 16.72 6.61
CA ARG A 338 -19.04 17.67 6.75
C ARG A 338 -19.81 17.90 5.46
N GLY A 339 -19.18 17.72 4.30
CA GLY A 339 -19.84 17.76 2.99
C GLY A 339 -20.70 16.54 2.67
N SER A 340 -20.51 15.42 3.40
CA SER A 340 -21.21 14.17 3.12
C SER A 340 -22.68 14.21 3.59
N ALA A 341 -23.60 13.87 2.68
CA ALA A 341 -25.03 13.73 3.02
C ALA A 341 -25.26 12.65 4.09
N TRP A 342 -24.43 11.60 4.12
CA TRP A 342 -24.50 10.54 5.13
C TRP A 342 -24.14 11.03 6.52
N PHE A 343 -23.13 11.90 6.62
CA PHE A 343 -22.73 12.50 7.89
C PHE A 343 -23.90 13.29 8.51
N TRP A 344 -24.59 14.12 7.72
CA TRP A 344 -25.76 14.86 8.21
C TRP A 344 -26.98 13.98 8.47
N SER A 345 -27.19 12.93 7.67
CA SER A 345 -28.31 12.00 7.84
C SER A 345 -28.25 11.21 9.15
N ILE A 346 -27.05 11.04 9.73
CA ILE A 346 -26.88 10.30 10.99
C ILE A 346 -27.34 11.11 12.21
N TRP A 347 -27.32 12.44 12.17
CA TRP A 347 -27.65 13.29 13.30
C TRP A 347 -29.11 13.15 13.77
N PRO A 348 -30.13 13.21 12.88
CA PRO A 348 -31.50 12.92 13.27
C PRO A 348 -31.66 11.51 13.83
N LEU A 349 -31.00 10.51 13.23
CA LEU A 349 -31.06 9.12 13.70
C LEU A 349 -30.46 8.97 15.09
N LEU A 350 -29.32 9.61 15.37
CA LEU A 350 -28.71 9.66 16.70
C LEU A 350 -29.62 10.35 17.71
N LEU A 351 -30.26 11.46 17.33
CA LEU A 351 -31.21 12.14 18.20
C LEU A 351 -32.40 11.23 18.57
N PHE A 352 -33.00 10.55 17.58
CA PHE A 352 -34.06 9.57 17.84
C PHE A 352 -33.58 8.40 18.70
N GLY A 353 -32.35 7.93 18.46
CA GLY A 353 -31.72 6.90 19.29
C GLY A 353 -31.54 7.33 20.74
N VAL A 354 -31.03 8.54 20.99
CA VAL A 354 -30.88 9.11 22.33
C VAL A 354 -32.23 9.27 23.01
N ILE A 355 -33.24 9.81 22.31
CA ILE A 355 -34.61 9.92 22.84
C ILE A 355 -35.16 8.55 23.24
N PHE A 356 -34.94 7.53 22.41
CA PHE A 356 -35.39 6.18 22.70
C PHE A 356 -34.66 5.55 23.90
N ILE A 357 -33.34 5.73 23.99
CA ILE A 357 -32.53 5.24 25.12
C ILE A 357 -32.92 5.94 26.42
N VAL A 358 -33.02 7.27 26.41
CA VAL A 358 -33.42 8.06 27.58
C VAL A 358 -34.85 7.74 27.98
N GLY A 359 -35.77 7.64 27.01
CA GLY A 359 -37.15 7.24 27.25
C GLY A 359 -37.26 5.84 27.84
N SER A 360 -36.47 4.88 27.33
CA SER A 360 -36.40 3.52 27.86
C SER A 360 -35.80 3.48 29.27
N PHE A 361 -34.78 4.30 29.53
CA PHE A 361 -34.16 4.41 30.84
C PHE A 361 -35.10 5.04 31.88
N ILE A 362 -35.80 6.11 31.50
CA ILE A 362 -36.83 6.75 32.33
C ILE A 362 -37.98 5.76 32.59
N TRP A 363 -38.43 5.05 31.56
CA TRP A 363 -39.47 4.03 31.70
C TRP A 363 -39.02 2.92 32.65
N TRP A 364 -37.79 2.42 32.50
CA TRP A 364 -37.20 1.45 33.42
C TRP A 364 -37.14 2.01 34.86
N LEU A 365 -36.66 3.24 35.07
CA LEU A 365 -36.58 3.86 36.39
C LEU A 365 -37.95 4.02 37.08
N LEU A 366 -38.95 4.46 36.34
CA LEU A 366 -40.31 4.69 36.85
C LEU A 366 -41.09 3.40 37.07
N TYR A 367 -40.85 2.39 36.24
CA TYR A 367 -41.66 1.16 36.21
C TYR A 367 -40.93 -0.10 36.70
N ARG A 368 -39.64 -0.03 37.08
CA ARG A 368 -38.85 -1.19 37.58
C ARG A 368 -39.49 -1.95 38.75
N ASN A 369 -40.24 -1.26 39.59
CA ASN A 369 -40.90 -1.84 40.76
C ASN A 369 -42.42 -2.05 40.57
N THR A 370 -42.93 -1.82 39.36
CA THR A 370 -44.36 -1.99 39.09
C THR A 370 -44.69 -3.44 38.82
N LYS A 371 -45.53 -4.03 39.68
CA LYS A 371 -45.93 -5.45 39.59
C LYS A 371 -46.89 -5.76 38.43
N LYS A 372 -47.41 -4.74 37.74
CA LYS A 372 -48.32 -4.86 36.60
C LYS A 372 -48.11 -3.70 35.63
N ILE A 373 -47.65 -4.01 34.43
CA ILE A 373 -47.60 -3.10 33.30
C ILE A 373 -48.81 -3.44 32.45
N ILE A 374 -49.84 -2.58 32.48
CA ILE A 374 -51.05 -2.75 31.67
C ILE A 374 -51.03 -1.64 30.61
N PRO A 375 -51.23 -1.95 29.32
CA PRO A 375 -51.24 -0.94 28.28
C PRO A 375 -52.42 0.02 28.50
N ILE A 376 -52.13 1.32 28.45
CA ILE A 376 -53.09 2.42 28.69
C ILE A 376 -54.26 2.34 27.70
N VAL A 377 -53.99 1.88 26.48
CA VAL A 377 -55.00 1.64 25.44
C VAL A 377 -55.20 0.14 25.27
N GLY A 378 -56.44 -0.33 25.45
CA GLY A 378 -56.81 -1.73 25.22
C GLY A 378 -56.46 -2.72 26.35
N GLY A 379 -55.69 -2.33 27.36
CA GLY A 379 -55.30 -3.20 28.47
C GLY A 379 -56.48 -3.74 29.27
N ASP A 380 -57.51 -2.91 29.49
CA ASP A 380 -58.74 -3.34 30.16
C ASP A 380 -59.55 -4.37 29.34
N ARG A 381 -59.48 -4.31 28.01
CA ARG A 381 -60.13 -5.31 27.13
C ARG A 381 -59.31 -6.60 27.12
N PHE A 382 -57.99 -6.51 27.09
CA PHE A 382 -57.10 -7.66 27.18
C PHE A 382 -57.25 -8.38 28.53
N GLU A 383 -57.23 -7.67 29.66
CA GLU A 383 -57.43 -8.28 30.98
C GLU A 383 -58.82 -8.95 31.11
N ARG A 384 -59.85 -8.39 30.47
CA ARG A 384 -61.22 -8.90 30.55
C ARG A 384 -61.44 -10.11 29.64
N VAL A 385 -60.93 -10.07 28.42
CA VAL A 385 -61.17 -11.09 27.39
C VAL A 385 -60.15 -12.23 27.48
N MET A 386 -58.87 -11.92 27.65
CA MET A 386 -57.79 -12.91 27.62
C MET A 386 -57.40 -13.41 29.01
N VAL A 387 -57.46 -12.56 30.03
CA VAL A 387 -57.10 -12.92 31.43
C VAL A 387 -58.34 -13.24 32.29
N GLY A 388 -59.55 -12.97 31.79
CA GLY A 388 -60.81 -13.33 32.46
C GLY A 388 -61.15 -12.51 33.70
N ARG A 389 -60.55 -11.32 33.91
CA ARG A 389 -60.81 -10.47 35.07
C ARG A 389 -62.13 -9.69 34.92
N LYS A 390 -63.00 -9.75 35.94
CA LYS A 390 -64.26 -8.96 35.99
C LYS A 390 -63.96 -7.46 36.21
N GLY A 391 -64.54 -6.60 35.36
CA GLY A 391 -64.30 -5.15 35.36
C GLY A 391 -64.74 -4.44 36.65
N LYS A 392 -63.98 -3.43 37.08
CA LYS A 392 -64.29 -2.64 38.30
C LYS A 392 -65.52 -1.75 38.10
N ALA A 393 -66.49 -1.86 39.01
CA ALA A 393 -67.71 -1.05 39.03
C ALA A 393 -67.41 0.44 39.33
N GLY A 394 -68.10 1.33 38.60
CA GLY A 394 -67.93 2.78 38.66
C GLY A 394 -68.20 3.39 40.04
N ARG A 395 -67.36 4.37 40.40
CA ARG A 395 -67.39 5.14 41.65
C ARG A 395 -68.61 6.08 41.67
N LYS A 396 -69.56 5.88 42.59
CA LYS A 396 -70.69 6.82 42.84
C LYS A 396 -70.21 8.13 43.49
N LYS A 397 -70.83 9.24 43.09
CA LYS A 397 -70.59 10.64 43.51
C LYS A 397 -70.82 10.88 45.01
N ALA A 398 -70.14 11.92 45.51
CA ALA A 398 -70.00 12.36 46.89
C ALA A 398 -71.29 12.79 47.61
N VAL A 399 -71.32 12.59 48.93
CA VAL A 399 -72.27 13.21 49.89
C VAL A 399 -71.49 14.07 50.89
N VAL A 400 -72.11 15.18 51.27
CA VAL A 400 -71.56 16.39 51.92
C VAL A 400 -71.39 16.27 53.44
N LYS A 401 -70.28 16.88 53.92
CA LYS A 401 -69.81 17.33 55.28
C LYS A 401 -70.89 17.67 56.35
N LYS A 402 -70.70 17.53 57.68
CA LYS A 402 -69.66 18.03 58.68
C LYS A 402 -70.17 17.66 60.13
N PRO A 403 -69.57 18.05 61.30
CA PRO A 403 -68.15 18.16 61.75
C PRO A 403 -67.84 17.58 63.18
N ALA A 404 -66.52 17.46 63.47
CA ALA A 404 -65.78 17.54 64.77
C ALA A 404 -66.09 16.47 65.87
N VAL A 405 -65.11 15.89 66.59
CA VAL A 405 -64.14 16.51 67.53
C VAL A 405 -62.93 15.59 67.81
N LYS A 406 -61.84 16.27 68.19
CA LYS A 406 -60.47 15.97 68.65
C LYS A 406 -60.12 14.72 69.51
N ARG A 407 -58.81 14.39 69.40
CA ARG A 407 -57.83 13.93 70.44
C ARG A 407 -57.91 12.43 70.85
N ASP A 408 -56.83 11.70 71.16
CA ASP A 408 -55.42 12.00 71.46
C ASP A 408 -54.52 10.76 71.24
N ALA A 409 -53.21 11.03 71.14
CA ALA A 409 -52.04 10.27 71.56
C ALA A 409 -51.97 8.71 71.46
N LYS A 410 -50.93 8.27 70.75
CA LYS A 410 -50.29 6.95 70.83
C LYS A 410 -49.62 6.75 72.21
N PRO A 411 -49.47 5.50 72.67
CA PRO A 411 -48.22 5.11 73.32
C PRO A 411 -47.53 3.96 72.59
N LYS A 412 -46.19 4.05 72.61
CA LYS A 412 -45.24 3.00 72.27
C LYS A 412 -45.15 1.96 73.40
N SER A 413 -44.87 0.74 72.99
CA SER A 413 -43.85 -0.22 73.46
C SER A 413 -44.50 -1.60 73.33
N GLU A 414 -43.82 -2.69 72.99
CA GLU A 414 -42.54 -3.16 73.50
C GLU A 414 -41.96 -4.25 72.59
N VAL A 415 -40.67 -4.50 72.74
CA VAL A 415 -39.83 -5.43 71.99
C VAL A 415 -40.00 -6.85 72.53
N LYS A 416 -39.99 -7.86 71.65
CA LYS A 416 -39.39 -9.16 72.00
C LYS A 416 -38.87 -9.89 70.77
N GLU A 417 -37.56 -10.12 70.80
CA GLU A 417 -36.81 -11.01 69.91
C GLU A 417 -37.32 -12.45 69.98
N THR A 418 -37.18 -13.21 68.90
CA THR A 418 -36.49 -14.51 68.94
C THR A 418 -36.15 -15.01 67.54
N LYS A 419 -35.00 -15.70 67.49
CA LYS A 419 -34.23 -16.11 66.32
C LYS A 419 -34.80 -17.36 65.61
N ALA A 420 -34.53 -17.39 64.30
CA ALA A 420 -34.01 -18.48 63.46
C ALA A 420 -34.63 -19.89 63.52
N ALA A 421 -35.01 -20.41 62.35
CA ALA A 421 -34.65 -21.75 61.88
C ALA A 421 -34.73 -21.80 60.33
N VAL A 422 -33.61 -22.01 59.62
CA VAL A 422 -33.16 -23.27 59.00
C VAL A 422 -33.73 -23.52 57.58
N LYS A 423 -32.81 -23.44 56.60
CA LYS A 423 -32.86 -24.00 55.23
C LYS A 423 -32.83 -25.55 55.29
N PRO A 424 -33.32 -26.31 54.29
CA PRO A 424 -32.42 -26.72 53.21
C PRO A 424 -33.06 -26.91 51.81
N ASP A 425 -32.28 -26.50 50.81
CA ASP A 425 -31.72 -27.31 49.71
C ASP A 425 -32.60 -28.17 48.79
N SER A 426 -32.40 -28.00 47.46
CA SER A 426 -32.15 -29.08 46.50
C SER A 426 -31.90 -28.55 45.07
N SER A 427 -30.62 -28.52 44.67
CA SER A 427 -30.03 -29.11 43.44
C SER A 427 -30.81 -29.17 42.10
N GLU A 428 -30.32 -28.40 41.10
CA GLU A 428 -29.76 -28.81 39.77
C GLU A 428 -30.55 -29.69 38.75
N PRO A 429 -30.16 -29.80 37.43
CA PRO A 429 -29.33 -28.94 36.55
C PRO A 429 -29.73 -28.91 35.01
N ILE A 430 -28.85 -28.31 34.16
CA ILE A 430 -28.59 -28.48 32.68
C ILE A 430 -29.70 -28.00 31.68
N VAL A 431 -29.51 -27.47 30.46
CA VAL A 431 -28.54 -27.69 29.34
C VAL A 431 -28.47 -26.47 28.39
N GLU A 432 -27.25 -26.21 27.91
CA GLU A 432 -26.80 -25.32 26.83
C GLU A 432 -26.94 -25.97 25.45
N LYS A 433 -27.34 -25.25 24.38
CA LYS A 433 -26.81 -25.49 23.01
C LYS A 433 -27.23 -24.48 21.93
N ASP A 434 -26.19 -24.15 21.14
CA ASP A 434 -26.10 -23.96 19.68
C ASP A 434 -26.28 -22.58 19.00
N LYS A 435 -25.17 -22.23 18.31
CA LYS A 435 -24.94 -21.16 17.33
C LYS A 435 -25.47 -21.55 15.93
N PRO A 436 -25.72 -20.59 15.01
CA PRO A 436 -25.96 -20.89 13.60
C PRO A 436 -24.71 -20.76 12.71
N VAL A 437 -24.77 -21.55 11.62
CA VAL A 437 -23.79 -21.85 10.57
C VAL A 437 -23.99 -20.96 9.34
N MET A 438 -22.91 -20.62 8.62
CA MET A 438 -22.91 -19.94 7.30
C MET A 438 -23.12 -20.95 6.14
N PRO A 439 -23.69 -20.55 4.98
CA PRO A 439 -23.76 -21.41 3.81
C PRO A 439 -22.61 -21.21 2.81
N ASP A 440 -22.31 -22.31 2.11
CA ASP A 440 -21.18 -22.60 1.23
C ASP A 440 -21.18 -21.94 -0.15
N LYS A 441 -19.97 -21.96 -0.72
CA LYS A 441 -19.56 -21.63 -2.09
C LYS A 441 -20.33 -22.42 -3.15
N ALA A 442 -20.72 -21.74 -4.22
CA ALA A 442 -21.15 -22.35 -5.48
C ALA A 442 -19.99 -22.33 -6.49
N GLU A 443 -19.60 -23.51 -6.96
CA GLU A 443 -18.76 -23.71 -8.15
C GLU A 443 -19.56 -23.36 -9.41
N THR A 444 -18.95 -22.63 -10.34
CA THR A 444 -19.47 -22.48 -11.70
C THR A 444 -18.41 -22.89 -12.72
N ASP A 445 -18.74 -23.96 -13.43
CA ASP A 445 -18.10 -24.50 -14.63
C ASP A 445 -17.81 -23.41 -15.68
N ILE A 446 -16.56 -23.34 -16.13
CA ILE A 446 -16.17 -22.53 -17.29
C ILE A 446 -16.27 -23.41 -18.53
N SER A 447 -17.28 -23.14 -19.35
CA SER A 447 -17.39 -23.67 -20.70
C SER A 447 -16.28 -23.10 -21.58
N LYS A 448 -15.52 -24.00 -22.23
CA LYS A 448 -14.61 -23.73 -23.34
C LYS A 448 -15.29 -22.87 -24.40
N VAL A 449 -14.63 -21.78 -24.80
CA VAL A 449 -14.91 -21.05 -26.04
C VAL A 449 -13.70 -21.23 -26.94
N ASP A 450 -13.98 -21.83 -28.10
CA ASP A 450 -13.02 -22.11 -29.15
C ASP A 450 -12.42 -20.82 -29.71
N ASN A 451 -11.10 -20.85 -29.87
CA ASN A 451 -10.30 -19.78 -30.43
C ASN A 451 -10.22 -20.03 -31.95
N ASP A 452 -11.11 -19.39 -32.72
CA ASP A 452 -11.08 -19.46 -34.17
C ASP A 452 -10.43 -18.20 -34.77
N THR A 453 -9.34 -18.48 -35.47
CA THR A 453 -8.50 -17.62 -36.27
C THR A 453 -9.27 -16.67 -37.19
N ASN A 454 -8.88 -15.39 -37.24
CA ASN A 454 -8.87 -14.70 -38.53
C ASN A 454 -7.82 -13.58 -38.64
N ASN A 455 -6.80 -13.93 -39.40
CA ASN A 455 -5.74 -13.12 -39.97
C ASN A 455 -6.26 -12.35 -41.20
N LYS A 456 -6.37 -11.01 -41.12
CA LYS A 456 -6.33 -10.02 -42.22
C LYS A 456 -5.96 -8.68 -41.56
N GLY A 457 -4.88 -7.97 -41.86
CA GLY A 457 -4.26 -7.71 -43.16
C GLY A 457 -4.49 -6.24 -43.52
N ALA A 458 -3.62 -5.34 -43.04
CA ALA A 458 -3.25 -4.03 -43.59
C ALA A 458 -2.22 -3.36 -42.68
#